data_AF-A0A7W4WE69-F1
#
_entry.id   AF-A0A7W4WE69-F1
#
_cell.length_a   1.000
_cell.length_b   1.000
_cell.length_c   1.000
_cell.angle_alpha   90.00
_cell.angle_beta   90.00
_cell.angle_gamma   90.00
#
_symmetry.space_group_name_H-M   'P 1'
#
loop_
_entity.id
_entity.type
_entity.pdbx_description
1 polymer ?
#
loop_
_entity_poly.entity_id
_entity_poly.type
_entity_poly.pdbx_seq_one_letter_code
_entity_poly.pdbx_strand_id
1 'polypeptide(L)'
;MTALCVLLLSLASACQSSAEWDGLYTFSEKLGEDPGGAAMLVEYRLEVAGDRCLLNITGYQSDSRIRCTLQASDNKAAVRFRSYDNGDVKNRYGVQVYQVNEPLFTLRSPSENSEELLTEWGGLVPDSVKDRSGNYFARQ
;
A
#
# COMPACT_ATOMS: atom_id res chain seq x y z
N MET A 1 17.98 -33.66 -44.57
CA MET A 1 18.29 -32.52 -43.68
C MET A 1 17.01 -31.75 -43.45
N THR A 2 16.26 -32.12 -42.42
CA THR A 2 14.95 -31.55 -42.07
C THR A 2 15.16 -30.27 -41.27
N ALA A 3 14.66 -29.15 -41.80
CA ALA A 3 14.81 -27.82 -41.22
C ALA A 3 13.89 -27.65 -40.01
N LEU A 4 14.52 -27.43 -38.87
CA LEU A 4 13.95 -27.10 -37.57
C LEU A 4 13.94 -25.57 -37.43
N CYS A 5 12.78 -24.92 -37.51
CA CYS A 5 12.60 -23.54 -37.03
C CYS A 5 11.15 -23.12 -37.26
N VAL A 6 10.39 -22.90 -36.18
CA VAL A 6 9.55 -21.70 -35.90
C VAL A 6 8.87 -21.98 -34.55
N LEU A 7 9.43 -21.42 -33.47
CA LEU A 7 8.75 -21.27 -32.17
C LEU A 7 9.27 -19.95 -31.58
N LEU A 8 8.74 -18.84 -32.08
CA LEU A 8 9.09 -17.47 -31.68
C LEU A 8 7.82 -16.61 -31.63
N LEU A 9 6.90 -16.91 -30.73
CA LEU A 9 5.80 -16.04 -30.27
C LEU A 9 5.34 -16.69 -28.94
N SER A 10 5.39 -16.11 -27.74
CA SER A 10 5.05 -14.74 -27.34
C SER A 10 5.58 -14.52 -25.92
N LEU A 11 6.49 -13.55 -25.72
CA LEU A 11 6.90 -13.06 -24.40
C LEU A 11 6.57 -11.56 -24.34
N ALA A 12 5.28 -11.23 -24.33
CA ALA A 12 4.81 -9.88 -24.13
C ALA A 12 3.66 -9.86 -23.13
N SER A 13 3.69 -8.88 -22.25
CA SER A 13 2.72 -8.55 -21.19
C SER A 13 2.85 -9.26 -19.84
N ALA A 14 3.85 -8.83 -19.06
CA ALA A 14 3.79 -8.89 -17.59
C ALA A 14 3.92 -7.50 -16.93
N CYS A 15 3.95 -6.41 -17.70
CA CYS A 15 4.21 -5.06 -17.16
C CYS A 15 2.95 -4.16 -17.08
N GLN A 16 1.76 -4.69 -17.41
CA GLN A 16 0.52 -3.91 -17.45
C GLN A 16 -0.27 -3.91 -16.14
N SER A 17 0.01 -4.81 -15.18
CA SER A 17 -0.82 -4.93 -13.97
C SER A 17 -0.62 -3.81 -12.95
N SER A 18 0.54 -3.13 -12.93
CA SER A 18 0.81 -2.11 -11.92
C SER A 18 0.15 -0.76 -12.25
N ALA A 19 0.05 -0.42 -13.54
CA ALA A 19 -0.47 0.87 -13.99
C ALA A 19 -1.95 1.09 -13.63
N GLU A 20 -2.75 0.03 -13.50
CA GLU A 20 -4.15 0.11 -13.05
C GLU A 20 -4.29 0.63 -11.60
N TRP A 21 -3.26 0.38 -10.79
CA TRP A 21 -3.24 0.78 -9.39
C TRP A 21 -2.61 2.15 -9.19
N ASP A 22 -2.15 2.82 -10.24
CA ASP A 22 -1.64 4.18 -10.15
C ASP A 22 -2.72 5.13 -9.63
N GLY A 23 -2.32 6.06 -8.77
CA GLY A 23 -3.23 7.05 -8.20
C GLY A 23 -2.98 7.32 -6.73
N LEU A 24 -3.96 7.99 -6.14
CA LEU A 24 -3.96 8.44 -4.76
C LEU A 24 -5.04 7.69 -3.98
N TYR A 25 -4.67 7.21 -2.80
CA TYR A 25 -5.59 6.53 -1.89
C TYR A 25 -5.49 7.14 -0.50
N THR A 26 -6.63 7.29 0.16
CA THR A 26 -6.72 7.89 1.49
C THR A 26 -7.51 7.01 2.44
N PHE A 27 -7.04 6.94 3.68
CA PHE A 27 -7.77 6.39 4.82
C PHE A 27 -7.61 7.37 5.98
N SER A 28 -8.68 7.65 6.71
CA SER A 28 -8.64 8.51 7.89
C SER A 28 -9.30 7.80 9.07
N GLU A 29 -8.64 7.83 10.21
CA GLU A 29 -9.17 7.28 11.46
C GLU A 29 -9.33 8.35 12.53
N LYS A 30 -10.37 8.19 13.34
CA LYS A 30 -10.60 8.96 14.56
C LYS A 30 -10.25 8.09 15.75
N LEU A 31 -9.27 8.52 16.54
CA LEU A 31 -8.81 7.81 17.74
C LEU A 31 -9.58 8.21 19.01
N GLY A 32 -10.57 9.09 18.86
CA GLY A 32 -11.35 9.67 19.97
C GLY A 32 -10.99 11.14 20.17
N GLU A 33 -11.03 11.58 21.42
CA GLU A 33 -10.72 12.94 21.84
C GLU A 33 -9.59 12.93 22.88
N ASP A 34 -8.78 13.98 22.89
CA ASP A 34 -7.80 14.22 23.95
C ASP A 34 -8.48 14.65 25.27
N PRO A 35 -7.73 14.74 26.39
CA PRO A 35 -8.31 15.20 27.66
C PRO A 35 -8.91 16.61 27.61
N GLY A 36 -8.59 17.40 26.58
CA GLY A 36 -9.17 18.73 26.31
C GLY A 36 -10.38 18.70 25.37
N GLY A 37 -10.82 17.54 24.89
CA GLY A 37 -11.94 17.38 23.97
C GLY A 37 -11.59 17.61 22.50
N ALA A 38 -10.31 17.71 22.14
CA ALA A 38 -9.89 17.87 20.74
C ALA A 38 -9.86 16.51 20.03
N ALA A 39 -10.44 16.44 18.82
CA ALA A 39 -10.45 15.21 18.03
C ALA A 39 -9.04 14.76 17.66
N MET A 40 -8.73 13.50 17.95
CA MET A 40 -7.51 12.84 17.53
C MET A 40 -7.72 12.19 16.15
N LEU A 41 -7.13 12.75 15.11
CA LEU A 41 -7.23 12.25 13.74
C LEU A 41 -5.86 11.76 13.24
N VAL A 42 -5.84 10.63 12.54
CA VAL A 42 -4.69 10.18 11.76
C VAL A 42 -5.14 9.94 10.32
N GLU A 43 -4.36 10.44 9.37
CA GLU A 43 -4.57 10.28 7.93
C GLU A 43 -3.44 9.46 7.32
N TYR A 44 -3.82 8.51 6.49
CA TYR A 44 -2.96 7.68 5.67
C TYR A 44 -3.17 8.08 4.22
N ARG A 45 -2.10 8.53 3.57
CA ARG A 45 -2.11 8.95 2.17
C ARG A 45 -1.11 8.11 1.39
N LEU A 46 -1.61 7.20 0.56
CA LEU A 46 -0.84 6.32 -0.30
C LEU A 46 -0.83 6.87 -1.73
N GLU A 47 0.35 7.19 -2.24
CA GLU A 47 0.59 7.52 -3.64
C GLU A 47 1.22 6.32 -4.34
N VAL A 48 0.64 5.89 -5.46
CA VAL A 48 1.12 4.74 -6.26
C VAL A 48 1.48 5.22 -7.66
N ALA A 49 2.66 4.82 -8.14
CA ALA A 49 3.15 5.06 -9.49
C ALA A 49 4.01 3.89 -9.98
N GLY A 50 3.39 3.00 -10.77
CA GLY A 50 3.92 1.73 -11.20
C GLY A 50 4.13 0.77 -10.02
N ASP A 51 5.34 0.23 -9.91
CA ASP A 51 5.77 -0.66 -8.83
C ASP A 51 6.26 0.10 -7.58
N ARG A 52 6.20 1.43 -7.57
CA ARG A 52 6.65 2.28 -6.47
C ARG A 52 5.47 2.94 -5.79
N CYS A 53 5.58 3.12 -4.49
CA CYS A 53 4.61 3.89 -3.75
C CYS A 53 5.25 4.67 -2.60
N LEU A 54 4.48 5.65 -2.10
CA LEU A 54 4.81 6.45 -0.95
C LEU A 54 3.59 6.49 -0.02
N LEU A 55 3.76 6.01 1.20
CA LEU A 55 2.74 6.09 2.24
C LEU A 55 3.14 7.19 3.23
N ASN A 56 2.30 8.21 3.37
CA ASN A 56 2.42 9.21 4.42
C ASN A 56 1.38 8.92 5.49
N ILE A 57 1.79 8.89 6.75
CA ILE A 57 0.92 8.71 7.92
C ILE A 57 1.12 9.94 8.79
N THR A 58 0.10 10.77 8.90
CA THR A 58 0.19 12.08 9.56
C THR A 58 -1.01 12.31 10.46
N GLY A 59 -0.78 12.88 11.65
CA GLY A 59 -1.86 13.24 12.56
C GLY A 59 -1.43 13.13 14.02
N TYR A 60 -2.38 12.77 14.89
CA TYR A 60 -2.17 12.69 16.33
C TYR A 60 -0.96 11.81 16.68
N GLN A 61 0.11 12.45 17.17
CA GLN A 61 1.40 11.83 17.51
C GLN A 61 2.04 10.97 16.40
N SER A 62 1.55 11.10 15.17
CA SER A 62 1.91 10.24 14.04
C SER A 62 2.50 11.10 12.93
N ASP A 63 3.73 10.77 12.57
CA ASP A 63 4.45 11.39 11.47
C ASP A 63 5.45 10.37 10.93
N SER A 64 5.05 9.70 9.86
CA SER A 64 5.84 8.66 9.20
C SER A 64 5.68 8.75 7.70
N ARG A 65 6.79 8.62 7.00
CA ARG A 65 6.84 8.58 5.54
C ARG A 65 7.60 7.34 5.10
N ILE A 66 6.88 6.43 4.45
CA ILE A 66 7.38 5.11 4.07
C ILE A 66 7.46 5.04 2.56
N ARG A 67 8.66 4.74 2.05
CA ARG A 67 8.85 4.31 0.66
C ARG A 67 8.46 2.84 0.59
N CYS A 68 7.59 2.51 -0.36
CA CYS A 68 7.08 1.17 -0.52
C CYS A 68 7.17 0.73 -1.99
N THR A 69 6.99 -0.58 -2.19
CA THR A 69 6.83 -1.18 -3.51
C THR A 69 5.44 -1.78 -3.62
N LEU A 70 4.89 -1.76 -4.83
CA LEU A 70 3.63 -2.37 -5.15
C LEU A 70 3.86 -3.71 -5.88
N GLN A 71 3.28 -4.78 -5.36
CA GLN A 71 3.21 -6.06 -6.05
C GLN A 71 1.76 -6.28 -6.51
N ALA A 72 1.49 -5.92 -7.76
CA ALA A 72 0.16 -5.99 -8.36
C ALA A 72 -0.06 -7.27 -9.19
N SER A 73 -1.27 -7.79 -9.11
CA SER A 73 -1.84 -8.82 -9.98
C SER A 73 -3.32 -8.50 -10.17
N ASP A 74 -3.97 -9.03 -11.21
CA ASP A 74 -5.36 -8.78 -11.62
C ASP A 74 -6.20 -7.95 -10.63
N ASN A 75 -6.69 -8.54 -9.55
CA ASN A 75 -7.61 -7.86 -8.63
C ASN A 75 -7.00 -7.46 -7.26
N LYS A 76 -5.67 -7.48 -7.11
CA LYS A 76 -5.01 -7.19 -5.84
C LYS A 76 -3.66 -6.47 -6.02
N ALA A 77 -3.38 -5.56 -5.11
CA ALA A 77 -2.08 -4.90 -5.00
C ALA A 77 -1.57 -4.94 -3.57
N ALA A 78 -0.47 -5.66 -3.36
CA ALA A 78 0.21 -5.71 -2.07
C ALA A 78 1.19 -4.53 -1.94
N VAL A 79 0.99 -3.70 -0.92
CA VAL A 79 1.88 -2.60 -0.56
C VAL A 79 2.93 -3.13 0.41
N ARG A 80 4.20 -3.07 0.03
CA ARG A 80 5.29 -3.71 0.78
C ARG A 80 6.31 -2.68 1.23
N PHE A 81 6.81 -2.82 2.45
CA PHE A 81 7.82 -1.93 3.01
C PHE A 81 9.13 -2.04 2.22
N ARG A 82 9.72 -0.89 1.88
CA ARG A 82 11.08 -0.81 1.33
C ARG A 82 12.02 -0.08 2.29
N SER A 83 11.67 1.13 2.69
CA SER A 83 12.44 1.95 3.62
C SER A 83 11.58 3.10 4.16
N TYR A 84 12.10 3.83 5.13
CA TYR A 84 11.62 5.17 5.44
C TYR A 84 12.09 6.19 4.40
N ASP A 85 11.63 7.43 4.50
CA ASP A 85 11.91 8.53 3.57
C ASP A 85 13.40 8.85 3.41
N ASN A 86 14.16 8.71 4.51
CA ASN A 86 15.61 8.83 4.58
C ASN A 86 16.39 7.66 3.94
N GLY A 87 15.70 6.61 3.49
CA GLY A 87 16.30 5.43 2.87
C GLY A 87 16.74 4.33 3.85
N ASP A 88 16.60 4.55 5.16
CA ASP A 88 16.91 3.56 6.20
C ASP A 88 15.72 2.60 6.43
N VAL A 89 16.02 1.40 6.93
CA VAL A 89 15.03 0.41 7.38
C VAL A 89 14.59 0.63 8.83
N LYS A 90 15.34 1.45 9.57
CA LYS A 90 14.99 1.91 10.92
C LYS A 90 14.25 3.23 10.87
N ASN A 91 13.26 3.40 11.73
CA ASN A 91 12.53 4.66 11.87
C ASN A 91 13.42 5.73 12.54
N ARG A 92 12.88 6.95 12.71
CA ARG A 92 13.58 8.08 13.36
C ARG A 92 14.08 7.81 14.79
N TYR A 93 13.60 6.75 15.42
CA TYR A 93 14.00 6.31 16.76
C TYR A 93 15.01 5.16 16.75
N GLY A 94 15.52 4.76 15.58
CA GLY A 94 16.48 3.66 15.44
C GLY A 94 15.85 2.27 15.56
N VAL A 95 14.53 2.16 15.53
CA VAL A 95 13.78 0.90 15.64
C VAL A 95 13.40 0.40 14.25
N GLN A 96 13.71 -0.87 13.97
CA GLN A 96 13.24 -1.54 12.77
C GLN A 96 11.86 -2.14 13.03
N VAL A 97 10.82 -1.39 12.66
CA VAL A 97 9.41 -1.82 12.85
C VAL A 97 9.00 -2.85 11.79
N TYR A 98 9.52 -2.72 10.56
CA TYR A 98 9.17 -3.59 9.44
C TYR A 98 10.42 -4.21 8.80
N GLN A 99 10.26 -5.40 8.23
CA GLN A 99 11.27 -6.03 7.38
C GLN A 99 11.16 -5.54 5.94
N VAL A 100 12.28 -5.52 5.20
CA VAL A 100 12.26 -5.23 3.76
C VAL A 100 11.39 -6.26 3.06
N ASN A 101 10.53 -5.79 2.16
CA ASN A 101 9.48 -6.54 1.49
C ASN A 101 8.38 -7.05 2.43
N GLU A 102 8.28 -6.64 3.69
CA GLU A 102 7.14 -7.03 4.51
C GLU A 102 5.85 -6.41 3.94
N PRO A 103 4.77 -7.20 3.72
CA PRO A 103 3.50 -6.65 3.27
C PRO A 103 2.87 -5.82 4.41
N LEU A 104 2.73 -4.52 4.17
CA LEU A 104 2.10 -3.59 5.11
C LEU A 104 0.58 -3.78 5.09
N PHE A 105 0.01 -3.83 3.89
CA PHE A 105 -1.40 -4.16 3.63
C PHE A 105 -1.58 -4.53 2.15
N THR A 106 -2.74 -5.07 1.82
CA THR A 106 -3.15 -5.39 0.46
C THR A 106 -4.45 -4.66 0.13
N LEU A 107 -4.51 -4.02 -1.03
CA LEU A 107 -5.75 -3.51 -1.60
C LEU A 107 -6.31 -4.56 -2.56
N ARG A 108 -7.62 -4.80 -2.51
CA ARG A 108 -8.33 -5.66 -3.45
C ARG A 108 -9.49 -4.91 -4.07
N SER A 109 -9.61 -5.04 -5.39
CA SER A 109 -10.80 -4.62 -6.10
C SER A 109 -11.73 -5.83 -6.25
N PRO A 110 -13.01 -5.75 -5.86
CA PRO A 110 -13.96 -6.84 -6.03
C PRO A 110 -14.27 -7.11 -7.52
N SER A 111 -14.04 -6.13 -8.42
CA SER A 111 -14.11 -6.30 -9.87
C SER A 111 -13.24 -5.29 -10.62
N GLU A 112 -12.88 -5.56 -11.88
CA GLU A 112 -12.41 -4.51 -12.79
C GLU A 112 -13.50 -3.41 -12.81
N ASN A 113 -13.15 -2.16 -12.51
CA ASN A 113 -14.04 -0.99 -12.41
C ASN A 113 -14.85 -0.79 -11.11
N SER A 114 -14.57 -1.53 -10.03
CA SER A 114 -15.15 -1.19 -8.72
C SER A 114 -14.41 0.00 -8.09
N GLU A 115 -15.17 0.98 -7.57
CA GLU A 115 -14.62 2.01 -6.67
C GLU A 115 -14.45 1.51 -5.24
N GLU A 116 -15.16 0.42 -4.87
CA GLU A 116 -14.99 -0.22 -3.57
C GLU A 116 -13.64 -0.93 -3.51
N LEU A 117 -12.86 -0.63 -2.48
CA LEU A 117 -11.58 -1.27 -2.19
C LEU A 117 -11.66 -1.97 -0.84
N LEU A 118 -11.37 -3.26 -0.85
CA LEU A 118 -11.14 -4.01 0.37
C LEU A 118 -9.66 -3.87 0.76
N THR A 119 -9.41 -3.38 1.96
CA THR A 119 -8.07 -3.31 2.55
C THR A 119 -7.87 -4.49 3.50
N GLU A 120 -6.84 -5.29 3.27
CA GLU A 120 -6.39 -6.37 4.15
C GLU A 120 -5.09 -5.93 4.85
N TRP A 121 -5.15 -5.64 6.15
CA TRP A 121 -4.01 -5.19 6.94
C TRP A 121 -3.01 -6.31 7.24
N GLY A 122 -1.73 -6.01 7.06
CA GLY A 122 -0.60 -6.93 7.23
C GLY A 122 0.26 -6.55 8.43
N GLY A 123 1.51 -6.17 8.17
CA GLY A 123 2.46 -5.67 9.17
C GLY A 123 2.11 -4.29 9.71
N LEU A 124 1.43 -3.45 8.92
CA LEU A 124 0.84 -2.19 9.37
C LEU A 124 -0.62 -2.46 9.76
N VAL A 125 -0.99 -2.16 11.00
CA VAL A 125 -2.37 -2.18 11.49
C VAL A 125 -2.58 -0.89 12.29
N PRO A 126 -3.45 0.03 11.84
CA PRO A 126 -3.81 1.22 12.60
C PRO A 126 -4.50 0.86 13.93
N ASP A 127 -4.37 1.70 14.96
CA ASP A 127 -4.85 1.38 16.30
C ASP A 127 -6.39 1.31 16.40
N SER A 128 -7.12 2.06 15.56
CA SER A 128 -8.60 2.02 15.56
C SER A 128 -9.19 0.81 14.81
N VAL A 129 -8.38 0.08 14.05
CA VAL A 129 -8.80 -1.02 13.20
C VAL A 129 -9.08 -2.26 14.05
N LYS A 130 -10.35 -2.66 14.11
CA LYS A 130 -10.79 -3.86 14.84
C LYS A 130 -10.68 -5.13 14.00
N ASP A 131 -11.05 -5.02 12.73
CA ASP A 131 -11.02 -6.13 11.78
C ASP A 131 -9.87 -5.95 10.80
N ARG A 132 -9.07 -7.01 10.63
CA ARG A 132 -7.92 -7.00 9.70
C ARG A 132 -8.30 -6.84 8.23
N SER A 133 -9.58 -6.89 7.89
CA SER A 133 -10.08 -6.68 6.54
C SER A 133 -11.33 -5.79 6.57
N GLY A 134 -11.42 -4.84 5.64
CA GLY A 134 -12.54 -3.92 5.55
C GLY A 134 -12.33 -2.80 4.52
N ASN A 135 -13.36 -2.01 4.29
CA ASN A 135 -13.31 -0.87 3.37
C ASN A 135 -12.68 0.33 4.10
N TYR A 136 -11.35 0.38 4.11
CA TYR A 136 -10.58 1.42 4.80
C TYR A 136 -10.04 2.49 3.83
N PHE A 137 -9.19 2.10 2.89
CA PHE A 137 -8.73 3.02 1.85
C PHE A 137 -9.80 3.26 0.80
N ALA A 138 -9.95 4.52 0.39
CA ALA A 138 -10.69 4.92 -0.79
C ALA A 138 -9.72 5.52 -1.82
N ARG A 139 -9.97 5.26 -3.10
CA ARG A 139 -9.29 5.96 -4.20
C ARG A 139 -9.82 7.40 -4.28
N GLN A 140 -8.94 8.35 -4.57
CA GLN A 140 -9.27 9.78 -4.78
C GLN A 140 -9.42 10.13 -6.25
#